data_AF-A0A920GK23-F1
#
_entry.id   AF-A0A920GK23-F1
#
_cell.length_a   1.000
_cell.length_b   1.000
_cell.length_c   1.000
_cell.angle_alpha   90.00
_cell.angle_beta   90.00
_cell.angle_gamma   90.00
#
_symmetry.space_group_name_H-M   'P 1'
#
loop_
_entity.id
_entity.type
_entity.pdbx_description
1 polymer ?
#
loop_
_entity_poly.entity_id
_entity_poly.type
_entity_poly.pdbx_seq_one_letter_code
_entity_poly.pdbx_strand_id
1 'polypeptide(L)'
;MFQQDSIQVPVLGIVENMSYFTPEQLPENKYYIFGRDGAKYLAEDIDVPFLGDLPLVQGLRKQEMLVGQLYCKVERSKMHLQVSHNHLLRKLCSETKNYPQQKL
;
A
#
# COMPACT_ATOMS: atom_id res chain seq x y z
N MET A 1 -13.19 3.11 15.14
CA MET A 1 -11.85 2.93 15.75
C MET A 1 -10.97 4.16 15.52
N PHE A 2 -10.67 4.56 14.28
CA PHE A 2 -9.74 5.69 14.00
C PHE A 2 -10.32 7.10 14.21
N GLN A 3 -11.63 7.24 14.37
CA GLN A 3 -12.32 8.50 14.68
C GLN A 3 -12.68 8.63 16.18
N GLN A 4 -12.14 7.78 17.06
CA GLN A 4 -12.37 7.94 18.49
C GLN A 4 -11.57 9.12 19.03
N ASP A 5 -12.20 9.95 19.85
CA ASP A 5 -11.61 11.16 20.45
C ASP A 5 -10.31 10.90 21.23
N SER A 6 -10.10 9.66 21.69
CA SER A 6 -8.89 9.23 22.39
C SER A 6 -7.67 9.02 21.47
N ILE A 7 -7.87 8.93 20.15
CA ILE A 7 -6.80 8.76 19.16
C ILE A 7 -6.59 10.10 18.46
N GLN A 8 -5.69 10.92 18.98
CA GLN A 8 -5.30 12.22 18.41
C GLN A 8 -4.29 12.08 17.24
N VAL A 9 -4.13 10.88 16.68
CA VAL A 9 -3.16 10.63 15.62
C VAL A 9 -3.85 10.86 14.27
N PRO A 10 -3.36 11.82 13.46
CA PRO A 10 -3.97 12.08 12.17
C PRO A 10 -3.72 10.93 11.20
N VAL A 11 -4.78 10.55 10.48
CA VAL A 11 -4.71 9.51 9.45
C VAL A 11 -4.32 10.17 8.12
N LEU A 12 -3.11 9.87 7.63
CA LEU A 12 -2.61 10.41 6.36
C LEU A 12 -3.25 9.76 5.13
N GLY A 13 -3.76 8.54 5.27
CA GLY A 13 -4.36 7.80 4.17
C GLY A 13 -4.49 6.31 4.43
N ILE A 14 -5.16 5.63 3.50
CA ILE A 14 -5.37 4.17 3.52
C ILE A 14 -4.58 3.51 2.39
N VAL A 15 -3.97 2.37 2.69
CA VAL A 15 -3.32 1.48 1.72
C VAL A 15 -4.04 0.14 1.71
N GLU A 16 -4.38 -0.36 0.52
CA GLU A 16 -4.93 -1.72 0.38
C GLU A 16 -3.79 -2.74 0.28
N ASN A 17 -3.61 -3.56 1.30
CA ASN A 17 -2.63 -4.65 1.27
C ASN A 17 -3.25 -5.92 0.65
N MET A 18 -2.44 -6.69 -0.10
CA MET A 18 -2.87 -7.92 -0.78
C MET A 18 -4.05 -7.72 -1.76
N SER A 19 -4.10 -6.57 -2.44
CA SER A 19 -5.22 -6.16 -3.29
C SER A 19 -5.46 -7.07 -4.49
N TYR A 20 -4.38 -7.53 -5.13
CA TYR A 20 -4.46 -8.48 -6.24
C TYR A 20 -3.21 -9.36 -6.30
N PHE A 21 -3.33 -10.49 -6.98
CA PHE A 21 -2.23 -11.38 -7.32
C PHE A 21 -2.04 -11.39 -8.83
N THR A 22 -0.79 -11.42 -9.28
CA THR A 22 -0.44 -11.56 -10.68
C THR A 22 0.64 -12.63 -10.80
N PRO A 23 0.38 -13.73 -11.54
CA PRO A 23 1.38 -14.77 -11.76
C PRO A 23 2.49 -14.26 -12.68
N GLU A 24 3.71 -14.75 -12.47
CA GLU A 24 4.89 -14.32 -13.25
C GLU A 24 4.77 -14.65 -14.75
N GLN A 25 4.00 -15.69 -15.11
CA GLN A 25 3.75 -16.05 -16.51
C GLN A 25 2.77 -15.10 -17.23
N LEU A 26 1.91 -14.40 -16.48
CA LEU A 26 0.87 -13.52 -17.05
C LEU A 26 0.86 -12.18 -16.28
N PRO A 27 1.85 -11.31 -16.50
CA PRO A 27 2.04 -10.07 -15.73
C PRO A 27 0.91 -9.05 -15.88
N GLU A 28 0.12 -9.14 -16.95
CA GLU A 28 -1.01 -8.23 -17.20
C GLU A 28 -2.30 -8.69 -16.51
N ASN A 29 -2.35 -9.92 -16.00
CA ASN A 29 -3.55 -10.48 -15.40
C ASN A 29 -3.56 -10.26 -13.90
N LYS A 30 -4.55 -9.50 -13.42
CA LYS A 30 -4.80 -9.27 -12.00
C LYS A 30 -5.93 -10.17 -11.49
N TYR A 31 -5.62 -10.96 -10.46
CA TYR A 31 -6.56 -11.85 -9.79
C TYR A 31 -6.89 -11.29 -8.40
N TYR A 32 -8.16 -10.97 -8.18
CA TYR A 32 -8.66 -10.37 -6.94
C TYR A 32 -9.15 -11.45 -5.97
N ILE A 33 -8.21 -12.12 -5.30
CA ILE A 33 -8.48 -13.30 -4.46
C ILE A 33 -9.38 -12.96 -3.26
N PHE A 34 -9.23 -11.76 -2.70
CA PHE A 34 -9.90 -11.34 -1.46
C PHE A 34 -11.00 -10.29 -1.70
N GLY A 35 -11.42 -10.09 -2.96
CA GLY A 35 -12.25 -8.97 -3.37
C GLY A 35 -11.42 -7.83 -3.96
N ARG A 36 -12.10 -6.73 -4.30
CA ARG A 36 -11.53 -5.62 -5.07
C ARG A 36 -12.02 -4.28 -4.53
N ASP A 37 -11.11 -3.31 -4.46
CA ASP A 37 -11.37 -1.90 -4.16
C ASP A 37 -12.02 -1.65 -2.77
N GLY A 38 -11.95 -2.62 -1.87
CA GLY A 38 -12.63 -2.54 -0.56
C GLY A 38 -12.07 -1.44 0.33
N ALA A 39 -10.75 -1.25 0.34
CA ALA A 39 -10.13 -0.19 1.13
C ALA A 39 -10.28 1.18 0.44
N LYS A 40 -10.43 1.19 -0.89
CA LYS A 40 -10.74 2.42 -1.64
C LYS A 40 -12.12 2.94 -1.29
N TYR A 41 -13.15 2.09 -1.29
CA TYR A 41 -14.50 2.50 -0.87
C TYR A 41 -14.52 2.94 0.59
N LEU A 42 -13.82 2.22 1.47
CA LEU A 42 -13.68 2.64 2.87
C LEU A 42 -13.04 4.04 2.99
N ALA A 43 -12.02 4.32 2.19
CA ALA A 43 -11.35 5.63 2.18
C ALA A 43 -12.30 6.75 1.74
N GLU A 44 -13.14 6.48 0.74
CA GLU A 44 -14.20 7.40 0.29
C GLU A 44 -15.26 7.61 1.38
N ASP A 45 -15.70 6.54 2.05
CA ASP A 45 -16.74 6.60 3.09
C ASP A 45 -16.31 7.42 4.33
N ILE A 46 -15.03 7.38 4.68
CA ILE A 46 -14.49 8.10 5.85
C ILE A 46 -13.77 9.41 5.50
N ASP A 47 -13.82 9.83 4.22
CA ASP A 47 -13.17 11.03 3.68
C ASP A 47 -11.66 11.12 3.98
N VAL A 48 -10.94 10.02 3.69
CA VAL A 48 -9.49 9.91 3.89
C VAL A 48 -8.80 9.56 2.56
N PRO A 49 -7.59 10.08 2.26
CA PRO A 49 -6.91 9.78 1.00
C PRO A 49 -6.60 8.30 0.79
N PHE A 50 -6.90 7.79 -0.41
CA PHE A 50 -6.44 6.47 -0.84
C PHE A 50 -5.04 6.54 -1.45
N LEU A 51 -4.06 5.99 -0.73
CA LEU A 51 -2.63 6.07 -1.09
C LEU A 51 -2.24 5.05 -2.16
N GLY A 52 -2.99 3.96 -2.29
CA GLY A 52 -2.77 2.95 -3.32
C GLY A 52 -2.89 1.54 -2.79
N ASP A 53 -2.60 0.60 -3.67
CA ASP A 53 -2.78 -0.81 -3.44
C ASP A 53 -1.47 -1.59 -3.67
N LEU A 54 -1.25 -2.61 -2.85
CA LEU A 54 -0.04 -3.44 -2.87
C LEU A 54 -0.41 -4.88 -3.23
N PRO A 55 0.18 -5.44 -4.30
CA PRO A 55 -0.13 -6.79 -4.73
C PRO A 55 0.42 -7.83 -3.77
N LEU A 56 -0.26 -8.97 -3.73
CA LEU A 56 0.24 -10.16 -3.06
C LEU A 56 1.37 -10.79 -3.90
N VAL A 57 2.58 -10.80 -3.38
CA VAL A 57 3.75 -11.42 -4.04
C VAL A 57 4.15 -12.69 -3.31
N GLN A 58 4.18 -13.84 -4.01
CA GLN A 58 4.54 -15.12 -3.41
C GLN A 58 5.95 -15.13 -2.79
N GLY A 59 6.89 -14.40 -3.39
CA GLY A 59 8.26 -14.26 -2.88
C GLY A 59 8.31 -13.68 -1.47
N LEU A 60 7.43 -12.73 -1.12
CA LEU A 60 7.35 -12.14 0.22
C LEU A 60 7.00 -13.18 1.29
N ARG A 61 6.15 -14.16 0.95
CA ARG A 61 5.77 -15.23 1.89
C ARG A 61 6.80 -16.35 1.99
N LYS A 62 7.50 -16.64 0.89
CA LYS A 62 8.47 -17.75 0.82
C LYS A 62 9.86 -17.38 1.31
N GLN A 63 10.15 -16.11 1.57
CA GLN A 63 11.46 -15.70 2.04
C GLN A 63 11.75 -16.20 3.47
N GLU A 64 12.66 -17.16 3.56
CA GLU A 64 13.71 -17.16 4.58
C GLU A 64 14.49 -15.84 4.43
N MET A 65 14.03 -14.77 5.09
CA MET A 65 14.76 -13.51 5.07
C MET A 65 16.13 -13.72 5.74
N LEU A 66 17.21 -13.39 5.02
CA LEU A 66 18.39 -12.81 5.67
C LEU A 66 17.87 -11.65 6.52
N VAL A 67 17.89 -11.84 7.84
CA VAL A 67 17.31 -10.95 8.83
C VAL A 67 17.66 -9.49 8.49
N GLY A 68 16.64 -8.66 8.23
CA GLY A 68 16.79 -7.20 8.12
C GLY A 68 16.77 -6.55 6.73
N GLN A 69 16.63 -7.29 5.61
CA GLN A 69 16.54 -6.66 4.28
C GLN A 69 15.10 -6.48 3.76
N LEU A 70 14.75 -5.24 3.37
CA LEU A 70 13.47 -4.91 2.71
C LEU A 70 13.38 -5.57 1.32
N TYR A 71 12.26 -6.24 1.00
CA TYR A 71 12.05 -6.90 -0.30
C TYR A 71 12.25 -5.95 -1.49
N CYS A 72 11.81 -4.69 -1.36
CA CYS A 72 12.01 -3.66 -2.38
C CYS A 72 13.49 -3.35 -2.69
N LYS A 73 14.43 -3.68 -1.78
CA LYS A 73 15.87 -3.55 -2.03
C LYS A 73 16.47 -4.79 -2.70
N VAL A 74 15.90 -5.96 -2.44
CA VAL A 74 16.43 -7.25 -2.88
C VAL A 74 16.00 -7.57 -4.31
N GLU A 75 14.73 -7.31 -4.64
CA GLU A 75 14.14 -7.80 -5.89
C GLU A 75 13.88 -6.66 -6.89
N ARG A 76 14.94 -6.15 -7.55
CA ARG A 76 14.84 -5.12 -8.60
C ARG A 76 14.16 -5.61 -9.89
N SER A 77 14.06 -6.92 -10.09
CA SER A 77 13.55 -7.56 -11.32
C SER A 77 12.03 -7.49 -11.46
N LYS A 78 11.27 -7.21 -10.38
CA LYS A 78 9.80 -7.16 -10.41
C LYS A 78 9.28 -5.74 -10.65
N MET A 79 9.25 -5.36 -11.92
CA MET A 79 8.82 -4.03 -12.40
C MET A 79 7.48 -3.57 -11.80
N HIS A 80 6.48 -4.46 -11.73
CA HIS A 80 5.14 -4.16 -11.20
C HIS A 80 5.13 -3.77 -9.71
N LEU A 81 5.95 -4.42 -8.89
CA LEU A 81 6.03 -4.12 -7.46
C LEU A 81 6.82 -2.83 -7.22
N GLN A 82 7.88 -2.60 -8.00
CA GLN A 82 8.67 -1.37 -7.95
C GLN A 82 7.82 -0.15 -8.34
N VAL A 83 6.99 -0.26 -9.38
CA VAL A 83 6.08 0.80 -9.83
C VAL A 83 5.04 1.12 -8.76
N SER A 84 4.38 0.10 -8.20
CA SER A 84 3.38 0.28 -7.15
C SER A 84 3.97 0.93 -5.89
N HIS A 85 5.18 0.50 -5.47
CA HIS A 85 5.91 1.13 -4.37
C HIS A 85 6.27 2.59 -4.65
N ASN A 86 6.85 2.88 -5.83
CA ASN A 86 7.24 4.24 -6.18
C ASN A 86 6.04 5.18 -6.24
N HIS A 87 4.91 4.69 -6.76
CA HIS A 87 3.64 5.43 -6.78
C HIS A 87 3.14 5.71 -5.37
N LEU A 88 3.13 4.72 -4.50
CA LEU A 88 2.72 4.85 -3.10
C LEU A 88 3.62 5.82 -2.33
N LEU A 89 4.94 5.73 -2.50
CA LEU A 89 5.89 6.66 -1.89
C LEU A 89 5.70 8.09 -2.38
N ARG A 90 5.44 8.29 -3.68
CA ARG A 90 5.15 9.62 -4.24
C ARG A 90 3.87 10.21 -3.65
N LYS A 91 2.81 9.40 -3.56
CA LYS A 91 1.54 9.80 -2.94
C LYS A 91 1.71 10.12 -1.46
N LEU A 92 2.39 9.25 -0.71
CA LEU A 92 2.68 9.49 0.70
C LEU A 92 3.43 10.83 0.87
N CYS A 93 4.48 11.06 0.08
CA CYS A 93 5.23 12.32 0.11
C CYS A 93 4.39 13.53 -0.27
N SER A 94 3.41 13.41 -1.19
CA SER A 94 2.51 14.53 -1.52
C SER A 94 1.52 14.80 -0.40
N GLU A 95 0.92 13.76 0.18
CA GLU A 95 -0.02 13.91 1.30
C GLU A 95 0.68 14.49 2.54
N THR A 96 1.89 14.02 2.87
CA THR A 96 2.67 14.58 3.98
C THR A 96 3.01 16.06 3.77
N LYS A 97 3.24 16.51 2.53
CA LYS A 97 3.53 17.93 2.23
C LYS A 97 2.29 18.81 2.29
N ASN A 98 1.16 18.28 1.86
CA ASN A 98 -0.12 18.99 1.86
C ASN A 98 -0.78 18.98 3.24
N TYR A 99 -0.31 18.12 4.14
CA TYR A 99 -0.78 18.09 5.52
C TYR A 99 -0.44 19.44 6.18
N PRO A 100 -1.45 20.23 6.61
CA PRO A 100 -1.19 21.45 7.34
C PRO A 100 -0.40 21.06 8.59
N GLN A 101 0.68 21.77 8.89
CA GLN A 101 1.36 21.64 10.17
C GLN A 101 0.39 22.10 11.27
N GLN A 102 -0.57 21.25 11.62
CA GLN A 102 -1.36 21.40 12.84
C GLN A 102 -0.36 21.20 13.96
N LYS A 103 -0.04 22.33 14.60
CA LYS A 103 0.76 22.46 15.82
C LYS A 103 0.68 21.18 16.66
N LEU A 104 1.81 20.48 16.75
CA LEU A 104 2.15 19.72 17.96
C LEU A 104 2.11 20.66 19.16
#